data_AF-A0A2V6Y081-F1
#
_entry.id   AF-A0A2V6Y081-F1
#
_cell.length_a   1.000
_cell.length_b   1.000
_cell.length_c   1.000
_cell.angle_alpha   90.00
_cell.angle_beta   90.00
_cell.angle_gamma   90.00
#
_symmetry.space_group_name_H-M   'P 1'
#
loop_
_entity.id
_entity.type
_entity.pdbx_description
1 polymer ?
#
loop_
_entity_poly.entity_id
_entity_poly.type
_entity_poly.pdbx_seq_one_letter_code
_entity_poly.pdbx_strand_id
1 'polypeptide(L)'
;MKHGSLRRSLSLILVVSLLAPGLGSAQPPAGAPGPQPPGDSTRAAPPPAPAPVRGTIPGPDYRLGPGDVLDVQIAGRLEVIRQQVVIDLEGAINVPPLGAVPLAGLTLLEAHRRVAQRAREMFRFAEATVTVMTPRTFEIVVSGEVERPGTLPATALRRLHDVILDAGGITARGSTRHVLVTRRGVESEIDLLAFQLRGDLTQNPLMEEGLKIHVPARTGSVTLMGAVRRPGEYELGATPSLRALLELVGGVSQAAADGDARLTRVGADGRKETVPLDMRAALKPPADVSLQPGDAIFVPPNSVLQDLVEVRGAFNGTPESTKSTVGGKATILQRLELAQGERIRDVVVKVGGASVYADLRLALVERNGVTGPRQRIPIDLHRLLVEKDETPNITLQNGDVVILPVVEDRVFILGEVKIPGAQDFRPDLTPREYVALAGGATNRGRLDNSVVTFRNGRTYAMADAPPLEPGAVVTVPEVAVKWWQDYLTIMSTIATLATAYTGLYFIFRGRTN
;
A
#
# COMPACT_ATOMS: atom_id res chain seq x y z
N MET A 1 -27.20 54.82 -30.04
CA MET A 1 -28.66 54.74 -29.82
C MET A 1 -29.14 53.33 -30.16
N LYS A 2 -30.03 52.78 -29.31
CA LYS A 2 -31.02 51.70 -29.52
C LYS A 2 -30.79 50.58 -30.58
N HIS A 3 -30.80 49.34 -30.07
CA HIS A 3 -31.66 48.19 -30.45
C HIS A 3 -31.61 47.64 -31.90
N GLY A 4 -31.94 46.35 -32.13
CA GLY A 4 -32.46 45.34 -31.20
C GLY A 4 -32.62 43.97 -31.83
N SER A 5 -33.25 43.07 -31.08
CA SER A 5 -33.31 41.62 -31.31
C SER A 5 -34.61 41.14 -31.98
N LEU A 6 -34.72 39.80 -32.08
CA LEU A 6 -35.93 38.99 -32.31
C LEU A 6 -36.50 38.90 -33.74
N ARG A 7 -36.58 37.66 -34.22
CA ARG A 7 -37.80 37.13 -34.87
C ARG A 7 -38.15 35.75 -34.30
N ARG A 8 -39.46 35.50 -34.18
CA ARG A 8 -40.11 34.27 -33.71
C ARG A 8 -40.92 33.64 -34.86
N SER A 9 -41.50 32.47 -34.55
CA SER A 9 -42.70 31.86 -35.15
C SER A 9 -42.46 30.93 -36.36
N LEU A 10 -42.89 29.66 -36.38
CA LEU A 10 -44.19 28.97 -36.14
C LEU A 10 -45.02 28.78 -37.43
N SER A 11 -45.27 27.51 -37.79
CA SER A 11 -46.40 26.89 -38.54
C SER A 11 -45.90 25.52 -39.05
N LEU A 12 -46.43 24.35 -38.68
CA LEU A 12 -47.81 23.81 -38.78
C LEU A 12 -48.23 23.44 -40.22
N ILE A 13 -48.37 22.14 -40.50
CA ILE A 13 -49.26 21.52 -41.52
C ILE A 13 -49.56 20.08 -41.07
N LEU A 14 -50.76 19.58 -41.37
CA LEU A 14 -51.33 18.29 -40.96
C LEU A 14 -52.15 17.71 -42.13
N VAL A 15 -52.00 16.41 -42.45
CA VAL A 15 -52.84 15.68 -43.43
C VAL A 15 -53.11 14.22 -42.98
N VAL A 16 -54.29 13.71 -43.37
CA VAL A 16 -55.07 12.57 -42.85
C VAL A 16 -55.74 11.88 -44.07
N SER A 17 -56.02 10.57 -44.22
CA SER A 17 -55.99 9.32 -43.41
C SER A 17 -55.94 8.11 -44.39
N LEU A 18 -55.71 6.85 -43.94
CA LEU A 18 -56.46 5.67 -44.46
C LEU A 18 -56.33 4.38 -43.61
N LEU A 19 -57.37 3.53 -43.68
CA LEU A 19 -57.72 2.35 -42.84
C LEU A 19 -56.93 1.07 -43.24
N ALA A 20 -56.40 0.21 -42.34
CA ALA A 20 -57.02 -0.84 -41.47
C ALA A 20 -57.43 -2.16 -42.19
N PRO A 21 -57.58 -3.35 -41.54
CA PRO A 21 -57.15 -3.81 -40.20
C PRO A 21 -56.37 -5.17 -40.19
N GLY A 22 -55.88 -5.62 -39.01
CA GLY A 22 -55.33 -6.97 -38.81
C GLY A 22 -55.16 -7.33 -37.33
N LEU A 23 -55.56 -8.55 -36.92
CA LEU A 23 -55.67 -8.97 -35.51
C LEU A 23 -54.34 -9.45 -34.90
N GLY A 24 -54.12 -9.11 -33.62
CA GLY A 24 -53.05 -9.66 -32.77
C GLY A 24 -53.27 -9.29 -31.30
N SER A 25 -53.32 -10.27 -30.40
CA SER A 25 -53.75 -10.12 -29.00
C SER A 25 -52.72 -9.39 -28.11
N ALA A 26 -53.19 -8.45 -27.29
CA ALA A 26 -52.39 -7.83 -26.22
C ALA A 26 -53.14 -7.89 -24.87
N GLN A 27 -52.42 -8.29 -23.81
CA GLN A 27 -52.92 -8.32 -22.43
C GLN A 27 -53.07 -6.90 -21.84
N PRO A 28 -54.13 -6.60 -21.07
CA PRO A 28 -54.25 -5.34 -20.36
C PRO A 28 -53.33 -5.31 -19.12
N PRO A 29 -52.61 -4.19 -18.86
CA PRO A 29 -51.91 -3.99 -17.59
C PRO A 29 -52.91 -3.69 -16.46
N ALA A 30 -52.61 -4.19 -15.26
CA ALA A 30 -53.47 -4.03 -14.09
C ALA A 30 -53.48 -2.58 -13.54
N GLY A 31 -54.60 -2.21 -12.90
CA GLY A 31 -54.87 -0.86 -12.41
C GLY A 31 -54.04 -0.41 -11.20
N ALA A 32 -54.13 0.89 -10.91
CA ALA A 32 -53.36 1.57 -9.87
C ALA A 32 -53.70 1.07 -8.43
N PRO A 33 -52.71 1.01 -7.52
CA PRO A 33 -52.95 0.71 -6.12
C PRO A 33 -53.57 1.91 -5.37
N GLY A 34 -54.56 1.62 -4.53
CA GLY A 34 -55.19 2.60 -3.64
C GLY A 34 -54.31 3.00 -2.44
N PRO A 35 -54.71 4.03 -1.66
CA PRO A 35 -53.92 4.57 -0.56
C PRO A 35 -53.80 3.57 0.61
N GLN A 36 -52.57 3.39 1.10
CA GLN A 36 -52.30 2.63 2.33
C GLN A 36 -52.67 3.45 3.58
N PRO A 37 -53.14 2.81 4.67
CA PRO A 37 -53.33 3.48 5.95
C PRO A 37 -51.97 3.90 6.56
N PRO A 38 -51.93 4.95 7.41
CA PRO A 38 -50.69 5.43 8.01
C PRO A 38 -50.08 4.39 8.96
N GLY A 39 -48.84 3.99 8.69
CA GLY A 39 -48.08 3.08 9.55
C GLY A 39 -47.45 3.79 10.75
N ASP A 40 -47.65 3.24 11.95
CA ASP A 40 -47.16 3.80 13.21
C ASP A 40 -45.64 4.04 13.20
N SER A 41 -45.26 5.31 13.27
CA SER A 41 -43.87 5.76 13.32
C SER A 41 -43.36 5.94 14.75
N THR A 42 -43.61 5.00 15.68
CA THR A 42 -42.85 4.89 16.94
C THR A 42 -43.11 3.55 17.66
N ARG A 43 -42.30 2.55 17.36
CA ARG A 43 -41.88 1.57 18.38
C ARG A 43 -40.47 1.10 18.04
N ALA A 44 -39.47 1.67 18.73
CA ALA A 44 -38.15 1.06 18.76
C ALA A 44 -38.33 -0.39 19.21
N ALA A 45 -37.72 -1.34 18.48
CA ALA A 45 -37.71 -2.72 18.92
C ALA A 45 -37.14 -2.75 20.35
N PRO A 46 -37.75 -3.50 21.29
CA PRO A 46 -37.14 -3.68 22.60
C PRO A 46 -35.71 -4.21 22.39
N PRO A 47 -34.72 -3.77 23.19
CA PRO A 47 -33.36 -4.28 23.06
C PRO A 47 -33.41 -5.81 23.11
N PRO A 48 -32.58 -6.51 22.30
CA PRO A 48 -32.57 -7.97 22.31
C PRO A 48 -32.39 -8.43 23.75
N ALA A 49 -33.29 -9.30 24.21
CA ALA A 49 -33.24 -9.82 25.56
C ALA A 49 -31.83 -10.38 25.82
N PRO A 50 -31.22 -10.14 27.00
CA PRO A 50 -29.89 -10.62 27.29
C PRO A 50 -29.86 -12.12 27.01
N ALA A 51 -28.91 -12.55 26.18
CA ALA A 51 -28.79 -13.94 25.78
C ALA A 51 -28.74 -14.81 27.05
N PRO A 52 -29.44 -15.96 27.08
CA PRO A 52 -29.44 -16.82 28.26
C PRO A 52 -27.99 -17.12 28.62
N VAL A 53 -27.59 -16.75 29.84
CA VAL A 53 -26.24 -16.99 30.36
C VAL A 53 -25.99 -18.48 30.16
N ARG A 54 -25.08 -18.83 29.24
CA ARG A 54 -24.67 -20.21 29.05
C ARG A 54 -24.05 -20.63 30.38
N GLY A 55 -24.78 -21.47 31.11
CA GLY A 55 -24.43 -21.86 32.46
C GLY A 55 -23.15 -22.67 32.46
N THR A 56 -22.00 -21.98 32.48
CA THR A 56 -20.71 -22.57 32.79
C THR A 56 -20.84 -23.16 34.18
N ILE A 57 -20.94 -24.49 34.28
CA ILE A 57 -20.97 -25.14 35.59
C ILE A 57 -19.64 -24.80 36.29
N PRO A 58 -19.66 -24.29 37.53
CA PRO A 58 -18.44 -23.91 38.24
C PRO A 58 -17.43 -25.07 38.31
N GLY A 59 -16.24 -24.83 37.75
CA GLY A 59 -15.16 -25.81 37.74
C GLY A 59 -14.50 -26.01 39.11
N PRO A 60 -13.58 -26.98 39.24
CA PRO A 60 -12.91 -27.28 40.51
C PRO A 60 -12.17 -26.09 41.12
N ASP A 61 -11.69 -25.16 40.28
CA ASP A 61 -10.92 -23.97 40.69
C ASP A 61 -11.81 -22.78 41.10
N TYR A 62 -13.14 -22.90 41.00
CA TYR A 62 -14.07 -21.84 41.40
C TYR A 62 -13.92 -21.50 42.89
N ARG A 63 -13.68 -20.23 43.22
CA ARG A 63 -13.47 -19.78 44.60
C ARG A 63 -14.78 -19.38 45.27
N LEU A 64 -15.18 -20.20 46.23
CA LEU A 64 -16.37 -20.02 47.04
C LEU A 64 -16.30 -18.72 47.88
N GLY A 65 -17.45 -18.13 48.14
CA GLY A 65 -17.62 -17.07 49.13
C GLY A 65 -19.07 -16.76 49.47
N PRO A 66 -19.31 -15.79 50.37
CA PRO A 66 -20.66 -15.44 50.84
C PRO A 66 -21.66 -15.23 49.71
N GLY A 67 -22.87 -15.76 49.88
CA GLY A 67 -23.94 -15.72 48.88
C GLY A 67 -23.88 -16.79 47.78
N ASP A 68 -22.83 -17.62 47.70
CA ASP A 68 -22.85 -18.81 46.85
C ASP A 68 -23.89 -19.82 47.36
N VAL A 69 -24.68 -20.37 46.44
CA VAL A 69 -25.69 -21.39 46.74
C VAL A 69 -25.17 -22.74 46.30
N LEU A 70 -24.99 -23.65 47.25
CA LEU A 70 -24.44 -24.99 47.05
C LEU A 70 -25.52 -26.06 47.20
N ASP A 71 -25.43 -27.12 46.41
CA ASP A 71 -26.12 -28.39 46.67
C ASP A 71 -25.09 -29.38 47.22
N VAL A 72 -25.32 -29.80 48.48
CA VAL A 72 -24.47 -30.73 49.23
C VAL A 72 -25.21 -32.05 49.32
N GLN A 73 -24.62 -33.09 48.73
CA GLN A 73 -25.15 -34.45 48.74
C GLN A 73 -24.20 -35.37 49.51
N ILE A 74 -24.65 -35.90 50.64
CA ILE A 74 -23.94 -36.87 51.46
C ILE A 74 -24.59 -38.23 51.23
N ALA A 75 -23.92 -39.10 50.49
CA ALA A 75 -24.32 -40.49 50.28
C ALA A 75 -23.73 -41.37 51.39
N GLY A 76 -24.60 -41.96 52.20
CA GLY A 76 -24.25 -43.02 53.15
C GLY A 76 -24.67 -44.40 52.62
N ARG A 77 -24.53 -45.43 53.47
CA ARG A 77 -24.88 -46.82 53.11
C ARG A 77 -26.39 -47.10 53.01
N LEU A 78 -27.20 -46.32 53.72
CA LEU A 78 -28.66 -46.53 53.84
C LEU A 78 -29.49 -45.35 53.34
N GLU A 79 -28.94 -44.14 53.39
CA GLU A 79 -29.63 -42.89 53.11
C GLU A 79 -28.72 -41.94 52.33
N VAL A 80 -29.33 -41.06 51.54
CA VAL A 80 -28.66 -39.96 50.85
C VAL A 80 -29.27 -38.66 51.36
N ILE A 81 -28.49 -37.89 52.11
CA ILE A 81 -28.87 -36.54 52.56
C ILE A 81 -28.53 -35.59 51.42
N ARG A 82 -29.52 -34.85 50.91
CA ARG A 82 -29.31 -33.79 49.92
C ARG A 82 -29.86 -32.48 50.47
N GLN A 83 -29.03 -31.44 50.47
CA GLN A 83 -29.41 -30.15 51.02
C GLN A 83 -28.84 -29.00 50.20
N GLN A 84 -29.72 -28.08 49.81
CA GLN A 84 -29.34 -26.79 49.27
C GLN A 84 -29.02 -25.85 50.43
N VAL A 85 -27.81 -25.29 50.44
CA VAL A 85 -27.30 -24.39 51.47
C VAL A 85 -26.69 -23.15 50.85
N VAL A 86 -26.67 -22.04 51.58
CA VAL A 86 -26.04 -20.79 51.16
C VAL A 86 -24.81 -20.58 52.04
N ILE A 87 -23.71 -20.09 51.47
CA ILE A 87 -22.57 -19.61 52.26
C ILE A 87 -22.97 -18.31 52.95
N ASP A 88 -22.90 -18.30 54.28
CA ASP A 88 -23.21 -17.14 55.12
C ASP A 88 -22.12 -16.05 55.08
N LEU A 89 -22.31 -14.95 55.81
CA LEU A 89 -21.38 -13.81 55.84
C LEU A 89 -20.08 -14.16 56.59
N GLU A 90 -20.16 -15.09 57.53
CA GLU A 90 -19.05 -15.69 58.26
C GLU A 90 -18.22 -16.65 57.37
N GLY A 91 -18.73 -17.01 56.19
CA GLY A 91 -18.07 -17.83 55.20
C GLY A 91 -18.23 -19.34 55.39
N ALA A 92 -19.24 -19.77 56.16
CA ALA A 92 -19.57 -21.16 56.42
C ALA A 92 -20.87 -21.59 55.73
N ILE A 93 -21.09 -22.91 55.70
CA ILE A 93 -22.38 -23.53 55.41
C ILE A 93 -22.84 -24.33 56.62
N ASN A 94 -24.15 -24.35 56.89
CA ASN A 94 -24.73 -25.22 57.92
C ASN A 94 -25.41 -26.42 57.28
N VAL A 95 -24.82 -27.61 57.45
CA VAL A 95 -25.33 -28.88 56.91
C VAL A 95 -25.59 -29.85 58.06
N PRO A 96 -26.81 -29.97 58.59
CA PRO A 96 -27.13 -30.99 59.59
C PRO A 96 -26.90 -32.41 59.07
N PRO A 97 -26.26 -33.32 59.84
CA PRO A 97 -25.73 -33.15 61.19
C PRO A 97 -24.23 -32.75 61.27
N LEU A 98 -23.57 -32.44 60.15
CA LEU A 98 -22.16 -32.01 60.13
C LEU A 98 -21.93 -30.69 60.89
N GLY A 99 -22.96 -29.84 60.94
CA GLY A 99 -22.97 -28.51 61.55
C GLY A 99 -22.39 -27.44 60.62
N ALA A 100 -21.78 -26.42 61.21
CA ALA A 100 -21.11 -25.36 60.46
C ALA A 100 -19.78 -25.86 59.84
N VAL A 101 -19.60 -25.66 58.55
CA VAL A 101 -18.38 -26.01 57.81
C VAL A 101 -17.87 -24.75 57.08
N PRO A 102 -16.68 -24.20 57.45
CA PRO A 102 -16.13 -23.01 56.80
C PRO A 102 -15.62 -23.34 55.39
N LEU A 103 -16.12 -22.63 54.38
CA LEU A 103 -15.84 -22.88 52.96
C LEU A 103 -15.39 -21.63 52.16
N ALA A 104 -15.64 -20.41 52.63
CA ALA A 104 -15.27 -19.20 51.89
C ALA A 104 -13.75 -19.10 51.64
N GLY A 105 -13.39 -18.63 50.45
CA GLY A 105 -12.01 -18.53 49.96
C GLY A 105 -11.43 -19.84 49.40
N LEU A 106 -11.98 -21.00 49.77
CA LEU A 106 -11.60 -22.30 49.22
C LEU A 106 -12.04 -22.42 47.75
N THR A 107 -11.27 -23.17 46.98
CA THR A 107 -11.73 -23.71 45.69
C THR A 107 -12.82 -24.75 45.89
N LEU A 108 -13.66 -24.98 44.89
CA LEU A 108 -14.70 -26.02 44.92
C LEU A 108 -14.13 -27.41 45.20
N LEU A 109 -12.91 -27.71 44.70
CA LEU A 109 -12.19 -28.95 44.99
C LEU A 109 -11.75 -29.06 46.47
N GLU A 110 -11.23 -27.98 47.05
CA GLU A 110 -10.86 -27.93 48.47
C GLU A 110 -12.10 -28.03 49.38
N ALA A 111 -13.19 -27.38 48.99
CA ALA A 111 -14.48 -27.44 49.68
C ALA A 111 -15.07 -28.85 49.66
N HIS A 112 -15.09 -29.51 48.50
CA HIS A 112 -15.48 -30.91 48.36
C HIS A 112 -14.67 -31.82 49.31
N ARG A 113 -13.34 -31.66 49.33
CA ARG A 113 -12.46 -32.41 50.26
C ARG A 113 -12.78 -32.13 51.73
N ARG A 114 -13.03 -30.86 52.09
CA ARG A 114 -13.37 -30.45 53.46
C ARG A 114 -14.70 -31.06 53.94
N VAL A 115 -15.74 -30.98 53.12
CA VAL A 115 -17.06 -31.56 53.44
C VAL A 115 -16.99 -33.09 53.47
N ALA A 116 -16.29 -33.73 52.54
CA ALA A 116 -16.10 -35.18 52.52
C ALA A 116 -15.32 -35.70 53.74
N GLN A 117 -14.30 -34.97 54.21
CA GLN A 117 -13.62 -35.28 55.47
C GLN A 117 -14.59 -35.19 56.65
N ARG A 118 -15.30 -34.07 56.78
CA ARG A 118 -16.26 -33.84 57.87
C ARG A 118 -17.39 -34.88 57.88
N ALA A 119 -17.85 -35.31 56.71
CA ALA A 119 -18.86 -36.36 56.57
C ALA A 119 -18.35 -37.73 57.06
N ARG A 120 -17.09 -38.08 56.77
CA ARG A 120 -16.48 -39.36 57.20
C ARG A 120 -16.20 -39.43 58.71
N GLU A 121 -16.01 -38.29 59.36
CA GLU A 121 -15.90 -38.20 60.83
C GLU A 121 -17.22 -38.57 61.54
N MET A 122 -18.37 -38.27 60.90
CA MET A 122 -19.71 -38.52 61.46
C MET A 122 -20.32 -39.83 60.97
N PHE A 123 -20.08 -40.20 59.71
CA PHE A 123 -20.72 -41.31 59.02
C PHE A 123 -19.71 -42.26 58.38
N ARG A 124 -19.72 -43.52 58.81
CA ARG A 124 -18.83 -44.55 58.27
C ARG A 124 -19.18 -44.87 56.81
N PHE A 125 -18.18 -44.82 55.94
CA PHE A 125 -18.31 -44.98 54.47
C PHE A 125 -19.15 -43.90 53.77
N ALA A 126 -19.25 -42.69 54.33
CA ALA A 126 -19.88 -41.58 53.62
C ALA A 126 -18.99 -40.99 52.51
N GLU A 127 -19.64 -40.66 51.41
CA GLU A 127 -19.11 -39.81 50.35
C GLU A 127 -19.94 -38.53 50.29
N ALA A 128 -19.29 -37.37 50.23
CA ALA A 128 -19.98 -36.09 50.12
C ALA A 128 -19.56 -35.38 48.83
N THR A 129 -20.56 -34.95 48.07
CA THR A 129 -20.40 -34.14 46.86
C THR A 129 -20.92 -32.74 47.14
N VAL A 130 -20.21 -31.74 46.61
CA VAL A 130 -20.55 -30.32 46.75
C VAL A 130 -20.58 -29.77 45.33
N THR A 131 -21.69 -29.16 44.94
CA THR A 131 -21.84 -28.50 43.64
C THR A 131 -22.37 -27.09 43.85
N VAL A 132 -22.00 -26.16 42.98
CA VAL A 132 -22.51 -24.79 43.02
C VAL A 132 -23.75 -24.72 42.14
N MET A 133 -24.91 -24.47 42.75
CA MET A 133 -26.20 -24.30 42.06
C MET A 133 -26.36 -22.90 41.51
N THR A 134 -26.02 -21.89 42.32
CA THR A 134 -26.10 -20.48 41.93
C THR A 134 -24.83 -19.77 42.40
N PRO A 135 -23.95 -19.35 41.47
CA PRO A 135 -22.83 -18.48 41.80
C PRO A 135 -23.31 -17.14 42.34
N ARG A 136 -22.63 -16.60 43.34
CA ARG A 136 -22.90 -15.25 43.85
C ARG A 136 -22.78 -14.18 42.77
N THR A 137 -23.63 -13.17 42.90
CA THR A 137 -23.69 -11.99 42.04
C THR A 137 -23.35 -10.76 42.87
N PHE A 138 -22.52 -9.87 42.33
CA PHE A 138 -22.08 -8.64 42.97
C PHE A 138 -22.00 -7.51 41.95
N GLU A 139 -21.91 -6.28 42.44
CA GLU A 139 -21.75 -5.10 41.60
C GLU A 139 -20.28 -4.85 41.22
N ILE A 140 -20.02 -4.63 39.93
CA ILE A 140 -18.73 -4.23 39.38
C ILE A 140 -18.83 -2.82 38.81
N VAL A 141 -17.85 -1.98 39.13
CA VAL A 141 -17.75 -0.62 38.59
C VAL A 141 -16.89 -0.64 37.33
N VAL A 142 -17.46 -0.19 36.21
CA VAL A 142 -16.77 -0.02 34.92
C VAL A 142 -16.71 1.46 34.57
N SER A 143 -15.52 1.95 34.22
CA SER A 143 -15.28 3.38 33.97
C SER A 143 -14.29 3.61 32.82
N GLY A 144 -14.24 4.84 32.31
CA GLY A 144 -13.36 5.24 31.21
C GLY A 144 -14.00 5.08 29.84
N GLU A 145 -13.19 4.76 28.82
CA GLU A 145 -13.59 4.70 27.40
C GLU A 145 -14.32 3.38 27.05
N VAL A 146 -15.48 3.18 27.66
CA VAL A 146 -16.48 2.16 27.32
C VAL A 146 -17.78 2.81 26.86
N GLU A 147 -18.61 2.10 26.09
CA GLU A 147 -19.87 2.64 25.56
C GLU A 147 -20.89 3.00 26.66
N ARG A 148 -20.97 2.21 27.74
CA ARG A 148 -21.88 2.45 28.88
C ARG A 148 -21.12 2.30 30.21
N PRO A 149 -20.39 3.34 30.67
CA PRO A 149 -19.75 3.33 31.98
C PRO A 149 -20.79 3.39 33.10
N GLY A 150 -20.47 2.79 34.24
CA GLY A 150 -21.37 2.69 35.40
C GLY A 150 -21.17 1.41 36.19
N THR A 151 -22.12 1.11 37.07
CA THR A 151 -22.15 -0.11 37.86
C THR A 151 -22.98 -1.18 37.14
N LEU A 152 -22.46 -2.40 37.07
CA LEU A 152 -23.11 -3.55 36.40
C LEU A 152 -23.10 -4.77 37.33
N PRO A 153 -24.19 -5.55 37.40
CA PRO A 153 -24.19 -6.81 38.13
C PRO A 153 -23.40 -7.88 37.36
N ALA A 154 -22.45 -8.52 38.03
CA ALA A 154 -21.64 -9.62 37.48
C ALA A 154 -21.69 -10.84 38.40
N THR A 155 -21.70 -12.03 37.82
CA THR A 155 -21.51 -13.28 38.57
C THR A 155 -20.03 -13.60 38.70
N ALA A 156 -19.64 -14.31 39.75
CA ALA A 156 -18.27 -14.80 39.97
C ALA A 156 -17.70 -15.73 38.86
N LEU A 157 -18.51 -16.08 37.85
CA LEU A 157 -18.10 -16.84 36.68
C LEU A 157 -17.82 -16.00 35.43
N ARG A 158 -18.27 -14.74 35.40
CA ARG A 158 -17.96 -13.82 34.29
C ARG A 158 -16.47 -13.51 34.28
N ARG A 159 -15.91 -13.27 33.10
CA ARG A 159 -14.56 -12.72 32.95
C ARG A 159 -14.59 -11.24 32.56
N LEU A 160 -13.44 -10.59 32.69
CA LEU A 160 -13.24 -9.16 32.41
C LEU A 160 -13.80 -8.75 31.04
N HIS A 161 -13.48 -9.52 30.00
CA HIS A 161 -13.96 -9.25 28.65
C HIS A 161 -15.49 -9.28 28.56
N ASP A 162 -16.14 -10.25 29.21
CA ASP A 162 -17.59 -10.41 29.16
C ASP A 162 -18.31 -9.23 29.85
N VAL A 163 -17.77 -8.72 30.95
CA VAL A 163 -18.32 -7.54 31.65
C VAL A 163 -18.13 -6.27 30.81
N ILE A 164 -17.01 -6.15 30.11
CA ILE A 164 -16.79 -5.03 29.18
C ILE A 164 -17.72 -5.11 27.96
N LEU A 165 -18.04 -6.30 27.46
CA LEU A 165 -19.07 -6.49 26.42
C LEU A 165 -20.47 -6.16 26.94
N ASP A 166 -20.81 -6.52 28.18
CA ASP A 166 -22.07 -6.11 28.83
C ASP A 166 -22.16 -4.59 29.03
N ALA A 167 -21.03 -3.90 29.19
CA ALA A 167 -20.89 -2.44 29.15
C ALA A 167 -20.97 -1.85 27.72
N GLY A 168 -21.20 -2.68 26.69
CA GLY A 168 -21.29 -2.28 25.29
C GLY A 168 -19.97 -2.32 24.50
N GLY A 169 -18.86 -2.64 25.16
CA GLY A 169 -17.53 -2.69 24.55
C GLY A 169 -16.66 -1.46 24.88
N ILE A 170 -15.39 -1.54 24.45
CA ILE A 170 -14.42 -0.45 24.50
C ILE A 170 -14.64 0.44 23.28
N THR A 171 -14.68 1.76 23.46
CA THR A 171 -14.88 2.70 22.35
C THR A 171 -13.64 2.72 21.43
N ALA A 172 -13.75 3.29 20.23
CA ALA A 172 -12.61 3.47 19.34
C ALA A 172 -11.45 4.33 19.94
N ARG A 173 -11.72 5.08 21.03
CA ARG A 173 -10.73 5.88 21.75
C ARG A 173 -10.16 5.18 22.98
N GLY A 174 -10.66 4.00 23.35
CA GLY A 174 -10.22 3.27 24.53
C GLY A 174 -9.03 2.37 24.28
N SER A 175 -8.20 2.19 25.31
CA SER A 175 -7.08 1.25 25.29
C SER A 175 -7.61 -0.18 25.35
N THR A 176 -7.12 -1.04 24.46
CA THR A 176 -7.37 -2.50 24.53
C THR A 176 -6.21 -3.25 25.19
N ARG A 177 -5.09 -2.56 25.45
CA ARG A 177 -3.84 -3.14 25.95
C ARG A 177 -3.53 -2.78 27.39
N HIS A 178 -4.04 -1.64 27.87
CA HIS A 178 -3.75 -1.08 29.19
C HIS A 178 -5.00 -1.02 30.07
N VAL A 179 -5.86 -2.05 30.06
CA VAL A 179 -7.08 -2.04 30.89
C VAL A 179 -6.68 -2.21 32.35
N LEU A 180 -7.02 -1.24 33.18
CA LEU A 180 -6.66 -1.23 34.60
C LEU A 180 -7.75 -1.95 35.41
N VAL A 181 -7.31 -2.93 36.20
CA VAL A 181 -8.16 -3.69 37.13
C VAL A 181 -7.65 -3.46 38.54
N THR A 182 -8.46 -2.82 39.39
CA THR A 182 -8.14 -2.63 40.81
C THR A 182 -8.83 -3.69 41.65
N ARG A 183 -8.05 -4.50 42.38
CA ARG A 183 -8.52 -5.57 43.28
C ARG A 183 -7.96 -5.33 44.68
N ARG A 184 -8.82 -5.10 45.67
CA ARG A 184 -8.44 -4.86 47.09
C ARG A 184 -7.37 -3.76 47.27
N GLY A 185 -7.41 -2.73 46.42
CA GLY A 185 -6.45 -1.62 46.42
C GLY A 185 -5.15 -1.86 45.64
N VAL A 186 -4.91 -3.07 45.12
CA VAL A 186 -3.81 -3.36 44.19
C VAL A 186 -4.32 -3.19 42.76
N GLU A 187 -3.61 -2.41 41.96
CA GLU A 187 -3.90 -2.24 40.53
C GLU A 187 -3.07 -3.21 39.68
N SER A 188 -3.68 -3.77 38.64
CA SER A 188 -3.05 -4.63 37.65
C SER A 188 -3.51 -4.24 36.25
N GLU A 189 -2.56 -4.07 35.35
CA GLU A 189 -2.79 -3.81 33.92
C GLU A 189 -3.08 -5.13 33.18
N ILE A 190 -4.06 -5.11 32.26
CA ILE A 190 -4.52 -6.28 31.51
C ILE A 190 -4.56 -6.00 30.00
N ASP A 191 -3.89 -6.85 29.23
CA ASP A 191 -3.83 -6.80 27.77
C ASP A 191 -4.95 -7.64 27.14
N LEU A 192 -6.16 -7.07 27.07
CA LEU A 192 -7.31 -7.74 26.43
C LEU A 192 -7.07 -8.06 24.96
N LEU A 193 -6.19 -7.35 24.26
CA LEU A 193 -5.82 -7.68 22.89
C LEU A 193 -5.04 -9.01 22.81
N ALA A 194 -4.20 -9.32 23.80
CA ALA A 194 -3.56 -10.64 23.90
C ALA A 194 -4.57 -11.77 24.15
N PHE A 195 -5.60 -11.53 24.98
CA PHE A 195 -6.72 -12.45 25.09
C PHE A 195 -7.46 -12.61 23.74
N GLN A 196 -7.82 -11.52 23.08
CA GLN A 196 -8.58 -11.55 21.81
C GLN A 196 -7.84 -12.23 20.66
N LEU A 197 -6.52 -12.06 20.55
CA LEU A 197 -5.72 -12.59 19.43
C LEU A 197 -5.11 -13.97 19.69
N ARG A 198 -4.85 -14.34 20.95
CA ARG A 198 -4.16 -15.59 21.32
C ARG A 198 -4.95 -16.50 22.27
N GLY A 199 -6.10 -16.06 22.77
CA GLY A 199 -6.88 -16.81 23.77
C GLY A 199 -6.23 -16.83 25.16
N ASP A 200 -5.34 -15.89 25.45
CA ASP A 200 -4.60 -15.82 26.72
C ASP A 200 -5.54 -15.53 27.91
N LEU A 201 -5.91 -16.57 28.64
CA LEU A 201 -6.80 -16.48 29.80
C LEU A 201 -6.16 -15.78 31.01
N THR A 202 -4.84 -15.57 31.03
CA THR A 202 -4.19 -14.76 32.08
C THR A 202 -4.56 -13.29 31.92
N GLN A 203 -4.80 -12.84 30.68
CA GLN A 203 -5.23 -11.50 30.32
C GLN A 203 -6.76 -11.35 30.26
N ASN A 204 -7.51 -12.29 30.84
CA ASN A 204 -8.97 -12.19 30.95
C ASN A 204 -9.45 -12.80 32.28
N PRO A 205 -9.12 -12.20 33.43
CA PRO A 205 -9.39 -12.76 34.75
C PRO A 205 -10.89 -12.92 35.03
N LEU A 206 -11.22 -13.86 35.92
CA LEU A 206 -12.56 -13.97 36.50
C LEU A 206 -12.89 -12.74 37.35
N MET A 207 -14.19 -12.41 37.42
CA MET A 207 -14.67 -11.32 38.25
C MET A 207 -14.67 -11.67 39.73
N GLU A 208 -14.33 -10.69 40.56
CA GLU A 208 -14.36 -10.78 42.01
C GLU A 208 -15.09 -9.58 42.61
N GLU A 209 -15.70 -9.79 43.76
CA GLU A 209 -16.40 -8.76 44.51
C GLU A 209 -15.49 -7.58 44.89
N GLY A 210 -15.97 -6.36 44.65
CA GLY A 210 -15.21 -5.12 44.89
C GLY A 210 -14.11 -4.81 43.85
N LEU A 211 -14.01 -5.58 42.77
CA LEU A 211 -13.14 -5.30 41.64
C LEU A 211 -13.63 -4.07 40.87
N LYS A 212 -12.71 -3.17 40.51
CA LYS A 212 -12.99 -1.98 39.69
C LYS A 212 -12.29 -2.11 38.34
N ILE A 213 -12.98 -1.74 37.27
CA ILE A 213 -12.47 -1.74 35.90
C ILE A 213 -12.36 -0.29 35.42
N HIS A 214 -11.19 0.09 34.93
CA HIS A 214 -10.97 1.36 34.26
C HIS A 214 -10.31 1.14 32.91
N VAL A 215 -10.95 1.63 31.85
CA VAL A 215 -10.44 1.58 30.48
C VAL A 215 -9.90 2.97 30.14
N PRO A 216 -8.58 3.20 30.19
CA PRO A 216 -8.00 4.50 29.87
C PRO A 216 -8.15 4.81 28.37
N ALA A 217 -7.86 6.06 28.00
CA ALA A 217 -7.73 6.43 26.60
C ALA A 217 -6.57 5.66 25.93
N ARG A 218 -6.76 5.32 24.65
CA ARG A 218 -5.79 4.64 23.79
C ARG A 218 -4.50 5.46 23.71
N THR A 219 -3.37 4.78 23.88
CA THR A 219 -2.04 5.40 23.81
C THR A 219 -1.48 5.38 22.39
N GLY A 220 -0.17 5.62 22.23
CA GLY A 220 0.48 5.64 20.93
C GLY A 220 0.39 4.30 20.20
N SER A 221 0.13 4.36 18.90
CA SER A 221 -0.01 3.21 18.01
C SER A 221 1.17 3.07 17.05
N VAL A 222 1.27 1.88 16.45
CA VAL A 222 2.19 1.54 15.36
C VAL A 222 1.41 0.85 14.24
N THR A 223 1.80 1.11 13.00
CA THR A 223 1.16 0.52 11.82
C THR A 223 2.00 -0.64 11.31
N LEU A 224 1.42 -1.83 11.19
CA LEU A 224 2.07 -3.02 10.66
C LEU A 224 1.45 -3.41 9.32
N MET A 225 2.25 -3.39 8.25
CA MET A 225 1.79 -3.52 6.86
C MET A 225 2.57 -4.58 6.08
N GLY A 226 1.96 -5.03 4.98
CA GLY A 226 2.56 -5.99 4.06
C GLY A 226 2.39 -7.43 4.51
N ALA A 227 3.42 -8.24 4.33
CA ALA A 227 3.38 -9.70 4.42
C ALA A 227 3.45 -10.25 5.87
N VAL A 228 2.64 -9.71 6.76
CA VAL A 228 2.43 -10.19 8.14
C VAL A 228 1.14 -11.00 8.27
N ARG A 229 0.97 -11.81 9.32
CA ARG A 229 -0.26 -12.60 9.50
C ARG A 229 -1.51 -11.75 9.73
N ARG A 230 -1.37 -10.63 10.42
CA ARG A 230 -2.45 -9.68 10.71
C ARG A 230 -1.88 -8.27 10.52
N PRO A 231 -2.04 -7.67 9.32
CA PRO A 231 -1.72 -6.27 9.12
C PRO A 231 -2.78 -5.39 9.79
N GLY A 232 -2.39 -4.23 10.28
CA GLY A 232 -3.28 -3.34 11.02
C GLY A 232 -2.53 -2.31 11.86
N GLU A 233 -3.30 -1.49 12.56
CA GLU A 233 -2.80 -0.53 13.54
C GLU A 233 -2.94 -1.11 14.95
N TYR A 234 -1.83 -1.12 15.68
CA TYR A 234 -1.71 -1.71 17.01
C TYR A 234 -1.27 -0.66 18.02
N GLU A 235 -2.02 -0.54 19.11
CA GLU A 235 -1.56 0.21 20.29
C GLU A 235 -0.25 -0.42 20.82
N LEU A 236 0.65 0.38 21.38
CA LEU A 236 1.87 -0.14 22.00
C LEU A 236 1.56 -0.93 23.28
N GLY A 237 2.46 -1.85 23.66
CA GLY A 237 2.41 -2.50 24.98
C GLY A 237 3.21 -1.72 26.02
N ALA A 238 3.07 -2.08 27.30
CA ALA A 238 3.93 -1.59 28.37
C ALA A 238 5.43 -1.76 28.05
N THR A 239 5.79 -2.82 27.30
CA THR A 239 7.07 -2.96 26.61
C THR A 239 6.90 -2.70 25.11
N PRO A 240 7.45 -1.60 24.55
CA PRO A 240 7.32 -1.27 23.13
C PRO A 240 8.31 -2.07 22.28
N SER A 241 8.10 -3.39 22.18
CA SER A 241 8.97 -4.33 21.45
C SER A 241 8.34 -4.78 20.14
N LEU A 242 9.12 -4.71 19.05
CA LEU A 242 8.73 -5.28 17.75
C LEU A 242 8.49 -6.78 17.83
N ARG A 243 9.38 -7.51 18.50
CA ARG A 243 9.25 -8.95 18.70
C ARG A 243 7.98 -9.30 19.46
N ALA A 244 7.68 -8.61 20.57
CA ALA A 244 6.46 -8.83 21.34
C ALA A 244 5.19 -8.53 20.52
N LEU A 245 5.21 -7.48 19.71
CA LEU A 245 4.13 -7.18 18.76
C LEU A 245 3.97 -8.28 17.71
N LEU A 246 5.06 -8.75 17.12
CA LEU A 246 5.03 -9.85 16.13
C LEU A 246 4.51 -11.15 16.77
N GLU A 247 4.97 -11.52 17.96
CA GLU A 247 4.45 -12.65 18.74
C GLU A 247 2.96 -12.53 19.09
N LEU A 248 2.45 -11.30 19.28
CA LEU A 248 1.03 -11.04 19.51
C LEU A 248 0.19 -11.25 18.25
N VAL A 249 0.62 -10.70 17.11
CA VAL A 249 -0.13 -10.76 15.85
C VAL A 249 0.01 -12.11 15.11
N GLY A 250 0.91 -12.99 15.58
CA GLY A 250 1.19 -14.31 15.02
C GLY A 250 2.39 -14.37 14.06
N GLY A 251 3.17 -13.30 14.01
CA GLY A 251 4.40 -13.18 13.23
C GLY A 251 4.19 -12.82 11.76
N VAL A 252 5.23 -13.06 10.98
CA VAL A 252 5.25 -12.84 9.53
C VAL A 252 4.44 -13.93 8.81
N SER A 253 3.94 -13.61 7.61
CA SER A 253 3.25 -14.57 6.74
C SER A 253 4.25 -15.46 5.97
N GLN A 254 3.79 -16.57 5.39
CA GLN A 254 4.61 -17.39 4.48
C GLN A 254 5.00 -16.64 3.18
N ALA A 255 4.25 -15.60 2.83
CA ALA A 255 4.55 -14.75 1.69
C ALA A 255 5.59 -13.66 2.03
N ALA A 256 6.14 -13.60 3.26
CA ALA A 256 7.08 -12.58 3.66
C ALA A 256 8.45 -12.74 3.00
N ALA A 257 8.99 -11.59 2.56
CA ALA A 257 10.39 -11.40 2.24
C ALA A 257 11.28 -11.93 3.36
N ASP A 258 12.41 -12.53 2.97
CA ASP A 258 13.12 -13.49 3.79
C ASP A 258 14.10 -12.83 4.79
N GLY A 259 13.53 -12.03 5.70
CA GLY A 259 14.23 -11.24 6.71
C GLY A 259 14.08 -9.72 6.52
N ASP A 260 13.75 -9.25 5.32
CA ASP A 260 13.64 -7.82 5.06
C ASP A 260 12.36 -7.19 5.61
N ALA A 261 12.52 -6.03 6.24
CA ALA A 261 11.45 -5.08 6.55
C ALA A 261 11.96 -3.64 6.42
N ARG A 262 11.03 -2.68 6.48
CA ARG A 262 11.34 -1.24 6.55
C ARG A 262 10.59 -0.63 7.73
N LEU A 263 11.32 0.03 8.62
CA LEU A 263 10.76 0.86 9.68
C LEU A 263 10.74 2.30 9.19
N THR A 264 9.56 2.91 9.10
CA THR A 264 9.39 4.34 8.84
C THR A 264 8.99 5.03 10.13
N ARG A 265 9.81 5.96 10.60
CA ARG A 265 9.59 6.75 11.82
C ARG A 265 9.42 8.22 11.45
N VAL A 266 8.55 8.94 12.16
CA VAL A 266 8.44 10.39 12.05
C VAL A 266 9.26 11.03 13.17
N GLY A 267 10.31 11.75 12.81
CA GLY A 267 11.13 12.50 13.76
C GLY A 267 10.36 13.67 14.39
N ALA A 268 10.86 14.19 15.52
CA ALA A 268 10.27 15.34 16.20
C ALA A 268 10.30 16.64 15.36
N ASP A 269 11.09 16.69 14.29
CA ASP A 269 11.13 17.74 13.28
C ASP A 269 10.11 17.55 12.14
N GLY A 270 9.27 16.51 12.21
CA GLY A 270 8.28 16.13 11.20
C GLY A 270 8.85 15.40 9.99
N ARG A 271 10.16 15.14 9.92
CA ARG A 271 10.75 14.39 8.80
C ARG A 271 10.48 12.90 8.95
N LYS A 272 10.24 12.23 7.83
CA LYS A 272 10.12 10.76 7.77
C LYS A 272 11.49 10.16 7.51
N GLU A 273 11.97 9.35 8.44
CA GLU A 273 13.15 8.51 8.28
C GLU A 273 12.71 7.08 7.98
N THR A 274 13.26 6.45 6.94
CA THR A 274 12.99 5.04 6.63
C THR A 274 14.27 4.24 6.76
N VAL A 275 14.32 3.38 7.77
CA VAL A 275 15.47 2.54 8.10
C VAL A 275 15.21 1.11 7.61
N PRO A 276 16.14 0.48 6.85
CA PRO A 276 16.04 -0.93 6.52
C PRO A 276 16.22 -1.77 7.80
N LEU A 277 15.40 -2.82 7.94
CA LEU A 277 15.36 -3.62 9.15
C LEU A 277 15.50 -5.11 8.81
N ASP A 278 16.54 -5.75 9.35
CA ASP A 278 16.65 -7.21 9.36
C ASP A 278 15.81 -7.79 10.51
N MET A 279 14.68 -8.40 10.17
CA MET A 279 13.81 -9.10 11.11
C MET A 279 14.43 -10.38 11.68
N ARG A 280 15.35 -11.05 10.98
CA ARG A 280 16.03 -12.25 11.50
C ARG A 280 16.97 -11.90 12.64
N ALA A 281 17.57 -10.70 12.61
CA ALA A 281 18.30 -10.12 13.72
C ALA A 281 17.35 -9.60 14.81
N ALA A 282 16.35 -8.78 14.45
CA ALA A 282 15.44 -8.13 15.40
C ALA A 282 14.53 -9.07 16.21
N LEU A 283 14.39 -10.34 15.79
CA LEU A 283 13.64 -11.36 16.51
C LEU A 283 14.51 -12.21 17.47
N LYS A 284 15.84 -12.01 17.51
CA LYS A 284 16.77 -12.83 18.31
C LYS A 284 17.35 -12.07 19.51
N PRO A 285 17.20 -12.57 20.75
CA PRO A 285 17.85 -11.97 21.92
C PRO A 285 19.39 -11.86 21.74
N PRO A 286 20.04 -10.77 22.18
CA PRO A 286 19.48 -9.62 22.89
C PRO A 286 18.95 -8.50 21.98
N ALA A 287 18.99 -8.66 20.65
CA ALA A 287 18.54 -7.64 19.71
C ALA A 287 17.00 -7.59 19.66
N ASP A 288 16.46 -6.38 19.72
CA ASP A 288 15.04 -6.09 19.56
C ASP A 288 14.91 -4.62 19.13
N VAL A 289 13.82 -4.29 18.43
CA VAL A 289 13.55 -2.91 18.02
C VAL A 289 12.58 -2.30 19.01
N SER A 290 13.04 -1.24 19.69
CA SER A 290 12.17 -0.39 20.51
C SER A 290 11.32 0.49 19.61
N LEU A 291 10.00 0.27 19.65
CA LEU A 291 9.00 0.96 18.86
C LEU A 291 8.59 2.30 19.48
N GLN A 292 8.14 3.21 18.64
CA GLN A 292 7.67 4.54 19.03
C GLN A 292 6.29 4.82 18.43
N PRO A 293 5.46 5.68 19.07
CA PRO A 293 4.19 6.11 18.52
C PRO A 293 4.35 6.68 17.11
N GLY A 294 3.52 6.22 16.16
CA GLY A 294 3.56 6.62 14.77
C GLY A 294 4.55 5.84 13.88
N ASP A 295 5.29 4.87 14.42
CA ASP A 295 6.11 3.96 13.61
C ASP A 295 5.24 3.17 12.62
N ALA A 296 5.68 3.12 11.36
CA ALA A 296 5.08 2.32 10.30
C ALA A 296 6.07 1.27 9.79
N ILE A 297 5.74 0.00 9.99
CA ILE A 297 6.57 -1.15 9.67
C ILE A 297 5.98 -1.83 8.44
N PHE A 298 6.76 -1.91 7.36
CA PHE A 298 6.36 -2.58 6.13
C PHE A 298 7.24 -3.82 5.89
N VAL A 299 6.60 -4.99 5.85
CA VAL A 299 7.24 -6.25 5.46
C VAL A 299 6.92 -6.52 3.99
N PRO A 300 7.86 -6.42 3.04
CA PRO A 300 7.59 -6.75 1.65
C PRO A 300 7.17 -8.23 1.49
N PRO A 301 6.29 -8.55 0.52
CA PRO A 301 6.05 -9.93 0.12
C PRO A 301 7.14 -10.44 -0.83
N ASN A 302 7.28 -11.77 -0.95
CA ASN A 302 8.20 -12.43 -1.86
C ASN A 302 8.00 -12.05 -3.33
N SER A 303 6.78 -11.72 -3.74
CA SER A 303 6.48 -11.20 -5.09
C SER A 303 7.03 -9.79 -5.36
N VAL A 304 7.42 -9.04 -4.32
CA VAL A 304 8.14 -7.75 -4.44
C VAL A 304 9.67 -7.97 -4.42
N LEU A 305 10.14 -9.16 -4.02
CA LEU A 305 11.54 -9.60 -4.11
C LEU A 305 11.85 -10.49 -5.34
N GLN A 306 10.87 -10.73 -6.23
CA GLN A 306 11.22 -11.16 -7.59
C GLN A 306 11.91 -9.97 -8.27
N ASP A 307 13.23 -10.04 -8.43
CA ASP A 307 13.96 -9.04 -9.18
C ASP A 307 13.51 -9.11 -10.63
N LEU A 308 12.83 -8.06 -11.09
CA LEU A 308 12.26 -8.02 -12.44
C LEU A 308 13.09 -7.08 -13.31
N VAL A 309 13.52 -7.58 -14.47
CA VAL A 309 14.13 -6.77 -15.52
C VAL A 309 13.16 -6.66 -16.69
N GLU A 310 13.00 -5.44 -17.21
CA GLU A 310 12.21 -5.22 -18.42
C GLU A 310 13.14 -5.04 -19.63
N VAL A 311 12.95 -5.86 -20.65
CA VAL A 311 13.75 -5.86 -21.88
C VAL A 311 12.92 -5.24 -23.01
N ARG A 312 13.47 -4.23 -23.69
CA ARG A 312 12.80 -3.46 -24.74
C ARG A 312 13.67 -3.31 -25.99
N GLY A 313 13.06 -3.45 -27.16
CA GLY A 313 13.70 -3.10 -28.44
C GLY A 313 14.04 -4.31 -29.32
N ALA A 314 15.18 -4.24 -30.03
CA ALA A 314 15.55 -5.13 -31.14
C ALA A 314 16.11 -6.49 -30.68
N PHE A 315 15.33 -7.24 -29.91
CA PHE A 315 15.62 -8.63 -29.53
C PHE A 315 14.71 -9.60 -30.26
N ASN A 316 15.14 -10.84 -30.42
CA ASN A 316 14.38 -11.88 -31.14
C ASN A 316 13.10 -12.29 -30.40
N GLY A 317 13.16 -12.29 -29.06
CA GLY A 317 12.04 -12.61 -28.19
C GLY A 317 11.77 -14.09 -28.00
N THR A 318 10.94 -14.39 -27.01
CA THR A 318 10.36 -15.69 -26.72
C THR A 318 8.84 -15.67 -27.03
N PRO A 319 8.10 -16.78 -26.91
CA PRO A 319 6.64 -16.79 -27.06
C PRO A 319 5.90 -15.85 -26.09
N GLU A 320 6.55 -15.45 -24.99
CA GLU A 320 5.99 -14.56 -23.95
C GLU A 320 6.24 -13.07 -24.25
N SER A 321 7.07 -12.75 -25.26
CA SER A 321 7.37 -11.37 -25.63
C SER A 321 6.17 -10.66 -26.25
N THR A 322 5.83 -9.48 -25.75
CA THR A 322 4.91 -8.57 -26.45
C THR A 322 5.62 -7.97 -27.65
N LYS A 323 5.12 -8.23 -28.86
CA LYS A 323 5.71 -7.70 -30.09
C LYS A 323 5.23 -6.29 -30.39
N SER A 324 6.13 -5.46 -30.89
CA SER A 324 5.91 -4.09 -31.34
C SER A 324 6.72 -3.84 -32.62
N THR A 325 6.62 -2.64 -33.20
CA THR A 325 7.34 -2.26 -34.41
C THR A 325 7.88 -0.83 -34.27
N VAL A 326 9.17 -0.65 -34.52
CA VAL A 326 9.85 0.67 -34.49
C VAL A 326 10.61 0.82 -35.80
N GLY A 327 10.33 1.88 -36.56
CA GLY A 327 10.97 2.11 -37.87
C GLY A 327 10.71 1.00 -38.90
N GLY A 328 9.58 0.29 -38.80
CA GLY A 328 9.25 -0.87 -39.65
C GLY A 328 9.94 -2.18 -39.24
N LYS A 329 10.87 -2.14 -38.29
CA LYS A 329 11.57 -3.31 -37.73
C LYS A 329 10.83 -3.82 -36.49
N ALA A 330 10.72 -5.14 -36.33
CA ALA A 330 10.06 -5.73 -35.18
C ALA A 330 10.88 -5.49 -33.91
N THR A 331 10.19 -5.21 -32.80
CA THR A 331 10.80 -5.05 -31.47
C THR A 331 9.95 -5.79 -30.45
N ILE A 332 10.50 -6.00 -29.26
CA ILE A 332 9.78 -6.62 -28.15
C ILE A 332 9.69 -5.72 -26.92
N LEU A 333 8.75 -6.06 -26.06
CA LEU A 333 8.72 -5.75 -24.63
C LEU A 333 8.48 -7.06 -23.88
N GLN A 334 9.38 -7.42 -22.97
CA GLN A 334 9.24 -8.58 -22.10
C GLN A 334 9.74 -8.27 -20.69
N ARG A 335 9.08 -8.83 -19.68
CA ARG A 335 9.57 -8.83 -18.30
C ARG A 335 10.08 -10.22 -17.96
N LEU A 336 11.18 -10.27 -17.22
CA LEU A 336 11.89 -11.49 -16.88
C LEU A 336 12.18 -11.52 -15.39
N GLU A 337 12.12 -12.69 -14.80
CA GLU A 337 12.68 -12.96 -13.49
C GLU A 337 14.21 -13.01 -13.60
N LEU A 338 14.88 -12.15 -12.82
CA LEU A 338 16.32 -12.04 -12.68
C LEU A 338 16.74 -12.93 -11.50
N ALA A 339 17.64 -13.88 -11.74
CA ALA A 339 18.25 -14.66 -10.66
C ALA A 339 19.40 -13.87 -10.01
N GLN A 340 19.71 -14.20 -8.75
CA GLN A 340 20.70 -13.45 -7.96
C GLN A 340 22.07 -13.41 -8.66
N GLY A 341 22.52 -12.19 -9.01
CA GLY A 341 23.82 -11.95 -9.65
C GLY A 341 23.84 -12.06 -11.17
N GLU A 342 22.70 -12.31 -11.82
CA GLU A 342 22.61 -12.34 -13.29
C GLU A 342 23.06 -11.03 -13.95
N ARG A 343 23.69 -11.18 -15.11
CA ARG A 343 24.29 -10.09 -15.87
C ARG A 343 23.52 -9.84 -17.15
N ILE A 344 23.83 -8.71 -17.79
CA ILE A 344 23.18 -8.32 -19.03
C ILE A 344 23.26 -9.38 -20.13
N ARG A 345 24.36 -10.14 -20.25
CA ARG A 345 24.42 -11.25 -21.23
C ARG A 345 23.40 -12.36 -20.97
N ASP A 346 23.11 -12.68 -19.72
CA ASP A 346 22.25 -13.80 -19.35
C ASP A 346 20.82 -13.46 -19.73
N VAL A 347 20.42 -12.21 -19.46
CA VAL A 347 19.15 -11.62 -19.91
C VAL A 347 19.06 -11.55 -21.44
N VAL A 348 20.12 -11.14 -22.15
CA VAL A 348 20.14 -11.13 -23.63
C VAL A 348 19.95 -12.53 -24.21
N VAL A 349 20.55 -13.56 -23.61
CA VAL A 349 20.37 -14.96 -24.02
C VAL A 349 18.95 -15.46 -23.70
N LYS A 350 18.41 -15.14 -22.51
CA LYS A 350 17.04 -15.49 -22.11
C LYS A 350 15.98 -14.97 -23.09
N VAL A 351 16.15 -13.79 -23.67
CA VAL A 351 15.23 -13.23 -24.70
C VAL A 351 15.50 -13.72 -26.13
N GLY A 352 16.26 -14.80 -26.31
CA GLY A 352 16.57 -15.35 -27.63
C GLY A 352 17.63 -14.58 -28.41
N GLY A 353 18.38 -13.68 -27.76
CA GLY A 353 19.44 -12.88 -28.36
C GLY A 353 18.97 -11.59 -29.04
N ALA A 354 19.95 -10.80 -29.49
CA ALA A 354 19.73 -9.61 -30.30
C ALA A 354 19.30 -9.97 -31.73
N SER A 355 18.49 -9.12 -32.35
CA SER A 355 18.10 -9.26 -33.75
C SER A 355 19.18 -8.76 -34.70
N VAL A 356 19.18 -9.28 -35.93
CA VAL A 356 20.18 -8.95 -36.98
C VAL A 356 20.21 -7.46 -37.38
N TYR A 357 19.17 -6.71 -37.03
CA TYR A 357 19.02 -5.28 -37.29
C TYR A 357 19.10 -4.42 -36.01
N ALA A 358 19.64 -4.97 -34.91
CA ALA A 358 19.84 -4.27 -33.65
C ALA A 358 21.15 -3.47 -33.63
N ASP A 359 21.14 -2.26 -33.08
CA ASP A 359 22.38 -1.49 -32.88
C ASP A 359 23.01 -1.89 -31.53
N LEU A 360 23.89 -2.89 -31.59
CA LEU A 360 24.57 -3.44 -30.43
C LEU A 360 25.46 -2.42 -29.69
N ARG A 361 25.91 -1.34 -30.35
CA ARG A 361 26.81 -0.34 -29.73
C ARG A 361 26.06 0.72 -28.93
N LEU A 362 24.76 0.87 -29.18
CA LEU A 362 23.89 1.87 -28.55
C LEU A 362 22.91 1.25 -27.54
N ALA A 363 23.15 0.02 -27.10
CA ALA A 363 22.38 -0.56 -26.01
C ALA A 363 22.61 0.22 -24.71
N LEU A 364 21.59 0.27 -23.86
CA LEU A 364 21.68 0.97 -22.57
C LEU A 364 20.81 0.30 -21.52
N VAL A 365 21.19 0.50 -20.26
CA VAL A 365 20.37 0.15 -19.09
C VAL A 365 19.89 1.43 -18.44
N GLU A 366 18.58 1.64 -18.42
CA GLU A 366 17.96 2.65 -17.56
C GLU A 366 17.72 2.04 -16.18
N ARG A 367 18.58 2.41 -15.23
CA ARG A 367 18.46 1.99 -13.83
C ARG A 367 17.64 3.00 -13.05
N ASN A 368 16.38 2.66 -12.81
CA ASN A 368 15.48 3.39 -11.93
C ASN A 368 15.69 2.90 -10.49
N GLY A 369 16.69 3.45 -9.78
CA GLY A 369 16.88 3.11 -8.38
C GLY A 369 15.66 3.48 -7.54
N VAL A 370 15.24 2.58 -6.64
CA VAL A 370 14.09 2.80 -5.73
C VAL A 370 14.27 4.07 -4.87
N THR A 371 15.52 4.50 -4.66
CA THR A 371 15.90 5.67 -3.85
C THR A 371 17.03 6.51 -4.48
N GLY A 372 17.33 6.35 -5.77
CA GLY A 372 18.47 7.00 -6.44
C GLY A 372 18.09 7.81 -7.69
N PRO A 373 18.92 8.76 -8.15
CA PRO A 373 18.70 9.44 -9.42
C PRO A 373 18.74 8.43 -10.58
N ARG A 374 17.92 8.65 -11.61
CA ARG A 374 17.91 7.80 -12.82
C ARG A 374 19.29 7.72 -13.44
N GLN A 375 19.85 6.52 -13.53
CA GLN A 375 21.13 6.29 -14.22
C GLN A 375 20.86 5.73 -15.61
N ARG A 376 21.59 6.25 -16.60
CA ARG A 376 21.65 5.70 -17.96
C ARG A 376 23.04 5.14 -18.15
N ILE A 377 23.15 3.82 -18.13
CA ILE A 377 24.43 3.11 -18.26
C ILE A 377 24.53 2.66 -19.73
N PRO A 378 25.38 3.27 -20.56
CA PRO A 378 25.60 2.79 -21.93
C PRO A 378 26.34 1.46 -21.89
N ILE A 379 25.90 0.49 -22.70
CA ILE A 379 26.48 -0.84 -22.79
C ILE A 379 26.80 -1.17 -24.25
N ASP A 380 28.07 -1.46 -24.53
CA ASP A 380 28.49 -1.95 -25.83
C ASP A 380 28.30 -3.47 -25.91
N LEU A 381 27.16 -3.91 -26.45
CA LEU A 381 26.88 -5.32 -26.71
C LEU A 381 27.68 -5.90 -27.88
N HIS A 382 28.27 -5.07 -28.76
CA HIS A 382 29.16 -5.56 -29.81
C HIS A 382 30.44 -6.09 -29.16
N ARG A 383 31.04 -5.31 -28.28
CA ARG A 383 32.17 -5.74 -27.45
C ARG A 383 31.83 -6.98 -26.61
N LEU A 384 30.65 -7.00 -25.98
CA LEU A 384 30.24 -8.12 -25.12
C LEU A 384 30.00 -9.44 -25.85
N LEU A 385 29.30 -9.40 -26.99
CA LEU A 385 28.78 -10.59 -27.67
C LEU A 385 29.65 -11.06 -28.84
N VAL A 386 30.33 -10.12 -29.52
CA VAL A 386 31.15 -10.41 -30.72
C VAL A 386 32.63 -10.49 -30.34
N GLU A 387 33.16 -9.46 -29.67
CA GLU A 387 34.58 -9.39 -29.28
C GLU A 387 34.88 -10.19 -27.99
N LYS A 388 33.83 -10.63 -27.28
CA LYS A 388 33.89 -11.41 -26.03
C LYS A 388 34.57 -10.68 -24.86
N ASP A 389 34.44 -9.37 -24.84
CA ASP A 389 34.91 -8.51 -23.76
C ASP A 389 33.92 -8.51 -22.58
N GLU A 390 34.37 -8.88 -21.40
CA GLU A 390 33.54 -8.91 -20.18
C GLU A 390 33.38 -7.52 -19.52
N THR A 391 34.15 -6.51 -19.91
CA THR A 391 34.07 -5.16 -19.29
C THR A 391 32.68 -4.51 -19.37
N PRO A 392 31.89 -4.61 -20.47
CA PRO A 392 30.49 -4.17 -20.50
C PRO A 392 29.49 -5.10 -19.76
N ASN A 393 29.92 -6.24 -19.21
CA ASN A 393 29.02 -7.28 -18.68
C ASN A 393 28.51 -6.99 -17.25
N ILE A 394 27.76 -5.90 -17.07
CA ILE A 394 27.27 -5.48 -15.76
C ILE A 394 26.24 -6.45 -15.15
N THR A 395 26.23 -6.55 -13.83
CA THR A 395 25.14 -7.19 -13.06
C THR A 395 23.92 -6.26 -13.07
N LEU A 396 22.75 -6.85 -13.35
CA LEU A 396 21.48 -6.14 -13.37
C LEU A 396 20.86 -6.06 -11.97
N GLN A 397 19.90 -5.16 -11.81
CA GLN A 397 19.18 -4.90 -10.56
C GLN A 397 17.67 -4.88 -10.82
N ASN A 398 16.89 -5.09 -9.77
CA ASN A 398 15.43 -5.00 -9.83
C ASN A 398 14.97 -3.65 -10.40
N GLY A 399 14.09 -3.68 -11.40
CA GLY A 399 13.58 -2.49 -12.08
C GLY A 399 14.52 -1.87 -13.12
N ASP A 400 15.66 -2.50 -13.42
CA ASP A 400 16.47 -2.14 -14.59
C ASP A 400 15.67 -2.36 -15.89
N VAL A 401 15.77 -1.40 -16.80
CA VAL A 401 15.20 -1.50 -18.15
C VAL A 401 16.35 -1.60 -19.16
N VAL A 402 16.50 -2.78 -19.76
CA VAL A 402 17.49 -3.02 -20.83
C VAL A 402 16.88 -2.61 -22.16
N ILE A 403 17.47 -1.60 -22.81
CA ILE A 403 16.99 -1.05 -24.08
C ILE A 403 18.03 -1.32 -25.17
N LEU A 404 17.61 -1.97 -26.25
CA LEU A 404 18.42 -2.22 -27.44
C LEU A 404 17.76 -1.54 -28.66
N PRO A 405 18.30 -0.40 -29.15
CA PRO A 405 17.73 0.29 -30.30
C PRO A 405 17.85 -0.56 -31.58
N VAL A 406 16.95 -0.28 -32.53
CA VAL A 406 17.11 -0.75 -33.92
C VAL A 406 18.19 0.09 -34.61
N VAL A 407 18.97 -0.50 -35.51
CA VAL A 407 19.80 0.26 -36.44
C VAL A 407 18.87 1.13 -37.28
N GLU A 408 19.01 2.45 -37.23
CA GLU A 408 18.32 3.34 -38.16
C GLU A 408 19.07 3.32 -39.48
N ASP A 409 18.48 2.73 -40.53
CA ASP A 409 19.10 2.65 -41.86
C ASP A 409 18.92 3.97 -42.62
N ARG A 410 19.23 5.11 -42.00
CA ARG A 410 18.97 6.45 -42.54
C ARG A 410 20.08 7.45 -42.25
N VAL A 411 20.32 8.38 -43.17
CA VAL A 411 21.17 9.56 -43.00
C VAL A 411 20.27 10.77 -42.83
N PHE A 412 20.54 11.60 -41.82
CA PHE A 412 19.79 12.84 -41.59
C PHE A 412 20.51 14.01 -42.25
N ILE A 413 19.79 14.82 -43.00
CA ILE A 413 20.33 16.00 -43.70
C ILE A 413 19.63 17.23 -43.14
N LEU A 414 20.39 18.10 -42.49
CA LEU A 414 19.91 19.24 -41.71
C LEU A 414 20.54 20.56 -42.17
N GLY A 415 19.87 21.66 -41.82
CA GLY A 415 20.32 23.02 -42.15
C GLY A 415 19.84 23.50 -43.52
N GLU A 416 20.63 24.35 -44.16
CA GLU A 416 20.27 25.09 -45.38
C GLU A 416 20.37 24.24 -46.66
N VAL A 417 19.52 23.22 -46.72
CA VAL A 417 19.25 22.39 -47.91
C VAL A 417 17.80 22.57 -48.38
N LYS A 418 17.50 22.29 -49.65
CA LYS A 418 16.14 22.50 -50.19
C LYS A 418 15.09 21.57 -49.55
N ILE A 419 15.47 20.34 -49.22
CA ILE A 419 14.59 19.33 -48.62
C ILE A 419 15.33 18.68 -47.43
N PRO A 420 15.34 19.32 -46.24
CA PRO A 420 15.92 18.72 -45.04
C PRO A 420 15.06 17.53 -44.58
N GLY A 421 15.69 16.51 -44.01
CA GLY A 421 15.01 15.31 -43.55
C GLY A 421 15.89 14.06 -43.50
N ALA A 422 15.26 12.92 -43.24
CA ALA A 422 15.92 11.62 -43.23
C ALA A 422 15.85 10.97 -44.62
N GLN A 423 16.98 10.49 -45.12
CA GLN A 423 17.11 9.72 -46.37
C GLN A 423 17.53 8.29 -46.04
N ASP A 424 17.11 7.30 -46.83
CA ASP A 424 17.51 5.91 -46.59
C ASP A 424 19.02 5.71 -46.88
N PHE A 425 19.69 5.00 -45.99
CA PHE A 425 21.13 4.78 -46.04
C PHE A 425 21.53 3.80 -47.16
N ARG A 426 22.53 4.23 -47.91
CA ARG A 426 23.20 3.54 -49.00
C ARG A 426 24.72 3.70 -48.81
N PRO A 427 25.49 2.60 -48.71
CA PRO A 427 26.92 2.64 -48.37
C PRO A 427 27.81 3.16 -49.50
N ASP A 428 27.29 3.20 -50.73
CA ASP A 428 27.94 3.73 -51.93
C ASP A 428 27.90 5.27 -52.04
N LEU A 429 27.04 5.94 -51.27
CA LEU A 429 26.84 7.39 -51.37
C LEU A 429 27.68 8.20 -50.37
N THR A 430 28.30 9.26 -50.88
CA THR A 430 29.07 10.25 -50.10
C THR A 430 28.17 11.30 -49.44
N PRO A 431 28.62 11.99 -48.37
CA PRO A 431 27.86 13.07 -47.73
C PRO A 431 27.36 14.16 -48.68
N ARG A 432 28.16 14.49 -49.71
CA ARG A 432 27.82 15.50 -50.73
C ARG A 432 26.67 15.01 -51.63
N GLU A 433 26.64 13.72 -51.96
CA GLU A 433 25.56 13.13 -52.77
C GLU A 433 24.25 13.05 -51.99
N TYR A 434 24.28 12.78 -50.68
CA TYR A 434 23.08 12.94 -49.83
C TYR A 434 22.54 14.37 -49.88
N VAL A 435 23.39 15.39 -49.72
CA VAL A 435 22.96 16.79 -49.84
C VAL A 435 22.40 17.08 -51.24
N ALA A 436 22.92 16.46 -52.31
CA ALA A 436 22.35 16.57 -53.65
C ALA A 436 20.97 15.90 -53.77
N LEU A 437 20.76 14.72 -53.16
CA LEU A 437 19.46 14.05 -53.06
C LEU A 437 18.43 14.88 -52.28
N ALA A 438 18.87 15.67 -51.28
CA ALA A 438 18.07 16.69 -50.61
C ALA A 438 17.80 17.96 -51.47
N GLY A 439 18.06 17.91 -52.77
CA GLY A 439 17.89 19.00 -53.73
C GLY A 439 19.06 19.99 -53.79
N GLY A 440 20.14 19.73 -53.04
CA GLY A 440 21.28 20.63 -52.88
C GLY A 440 21.08 21.67 -51.78
N ALA A 441 22.15 22.43 -51.50
CA ALA A 441 22.09 23.59 -50.61
C ALA A 441 21.15 24.68 -51.15
N THR A 442 20.56 25.47 -50.26
CA THR A 442 19.85 26.70 -50.64
C THR A 442 20.84 27.80 -51.07
N ASN A 443 20.33 28.93 -51.57
CA ASN A 443 21.15 30.12 -51.85
C ASN A 443 21.82 30.71 -50.58
N ARG A 444 21.47 30.21 -49.39
CA ARG A 444 22.08 30.60 -48.11
C ARG A 444 22.90 29.47 -47.47
N GLY A 445 22.93 28.26 -48.04
CA GLY A 445 23.71 27.14 -47.48
C GLY A 445 25.16 27.13 -47.93
N ARG A 446 26.09 26.90 -47.00
CA ARG A 446 27.53 26.77 -47.30
C ARG A 446 27.98 25.30 -47.29
N LEU A 447 28.06 24.71 -48.49
CA LEU A 447 28.59 23.36 -48.72
C LEU A 447 30.01 23.17 -48.18
N ASP A 448 30.91 24.15 -48.36
CA ASP A 448 32.31 24.02 -47.94
C ASP A 448 32.51 24.02 -46.42
N ASN A 449 31.57 24.61 -45.67
CA ASN A 449 31.56 24.58 -44.21
C ASN A 449 30.65 23.48 -43.63
N SER A 450 30.13 22.59 -44.48
CA SER A 450 29.25 21.51 -44.02
C SER A 450 30.01 20.47 -43.20
N VAL A 451 29.34 19.90 -42.21
CA VAL A 451 29.93 18.93 -41.28
C VAL A 451 29.12 17.65 -41.23
N VAL A 452 29.78 16.54 -40.93
CA VAL A 452 29.17 15.23 -40.72
C VAL A 452 29.42 14.80 -39.28
N THR A 453 28.35 14.62 -38.52
CA THR A 453 28.39 14.09 -37.16
C THR A 453 27.96 12.62 -37.18
N PHE A 454 28.84 11.76 -36.69
CA PHE A 454 28.66 10.30 -36.62
C PHE A 454 27.94 9.91 -35.32
N ARG A 455 27.41 8.69 -35.20
CA ARG A 455 26.64 8.21 -34.03
C ARG A 455 27.43 8.27 -32.73
N ASN A 456 28.75 8.10 -32.82
CA ASN A 456 29.68 8.23 -31.70
C ASN A 456 29.97 9.69 -31.27
N GLY A 457 29.28 10.68 -31.85
CA GLY A 457 29.42 12.11 -31.56
C GLY A 457 30.63 12.78 -32.22
N ARG A 458 31.49 12.04 -32.93
CA ARG A 458 32.63 12.62 -33.65
C ARG A 458 32.13 13.38 -34.86
N THR A 459 32.62 14.60 -35.04
CA THR A 459 32.24 15.48 -36.14
C THR A 459 33.44 15.74 -37.05
N TYR A 460 33.23 15.62 -38.35
CA TYR A 460 34.23 15.80 -39.40
C TYR A 460 33.77 16.89 -40.36
N ALA A 461 34.71 17.60 -41.00
CA ALA A 461 34.38 18.41 -42.16
C ALA A 461 33.86 17.49 -43.28
N MET A 462 32.84 17.92 -44.03
CA MET A 462 32.18 17.06 -45.04
C MET A 462 33.13 16.57 -46.14
N ALA A 463 34.21 17.30 -46.41
CA ALA A 463 35.25 16.91 -47.36
C ALA A 463 36.17 15.78 -46.87
N ASP A 464 36.39 15.71 -45.54
CA ASP A 464 37.32 14.76 -44.89
C ASP A 464 36.58 13.65 -44.11
N ALA A 465 35.25 13.57 -44.27
CA ALA A 465 34.43 12.60 -43.57
C ALA A 465 34.72 11.17 -44.09
N PRO A 466 34.90 10.18 -43.20
CA PRO A 466 34.97 8.77 -43.62
C PRO A 466 33.63 8.32 -44.23
N PRO A 467 33.58 7.13 -44.87
CA PRO A 467 32.33 6.57 -45.39
C PRO A 467 31.21 6.64 -44.36
N LEU A 468 30.03 7.10 -44.79
CA LEU A 468 28.91 7.32 -43.89
C LEU A 468 28.48 6.01 -43.22
N GLU A 469 28.04 6.13 -41.97
CA GLU A 469 27.36 5.06 -41.26
C GLU A 469 25.85 5.37 -41.16
N PRO A 470 24.99 4.34 -40.99
CA PRO A 470 23.59 4.56 -40.68
C PRO A 470 23.44 5.46 -39.44
N GLY A 471 22.51 6.41 -39.47
CA GLY A 471 22.25 7.40 -38.41
C GLY A 471 23.16 8.63 -38.43
N ALA A 472 24.12 8.73 -39.35
CA ALA A 472 24.96 9.92 -39.47
C ALA A 472 24.13 11.18 -39.85
N VAL A 473 24.57 12.34 -39.36
CA VAL A 473 23.91 13.64 -39.56
C VAL A 473 24.81 14.55 -40.39
N VAL A 474 24.37 14.90 -41.60
CA VAL A 474 25.03 15.88 -42.48
C VAL A 474 24.37 17.24 -42.26
N THR A 475 25.13 18.21 -41.76
CA THR A 475 24.63 19.57 -41.44
C THR A 475 25.25 20.60 -42.38
N VAL A 476 24.39 21.33 -43.11
CA VAL A 476 24.77 22.43 -44.00
C VAL A 476 24.48 23.77 -43.30
N PRO A 477 25.49 24.53 -42.85
CA PRO A 477 25.26 25.77 -42.11
C PRO A 477 24.78 26.92 -43.02
N GLU A 478 24.01 27.85 -42.44
CA GLU A 478 23.64 29.11 -43.09
C GLU A 478 24.86 30.04 -43.23
N VAL A 479 24.91 30.77 -44.34
CA VAL A 479 25.78 31.93 -44.54
C VAL A 479 25.38 33.01 -43.54
N ALA A 480 26.20 33.22 -42.52
CA ALA A 480 26.05 34.36 -41.62
C ALA A 480 26.13 35.67 -42.42
N VAL A 481 24.98 36.27 -42.70
CA VAL A 481 24.89 37.52 -43.45
C VAL A 481 25.50 38.64 -42.61
N LYS A 482 26.49 39.32 -43.16
CA LYS A 482 27.11 40.51 -42.54
C LYS A 482 26.18 41.72 -42.68
N TRP A 483 25.07 41.71 -41.97
CA TRP A 483 24.04 42.76 -41.91
C TRP A 483 24.61 44.17 -41.66
N TRP A 484 25.77 44.27 -41.00
CA TRP A 484 26.49 45.53 -40.78
C TRP A 484 27.02 46.17 -42.07
N GLN A 485 27.29 45.40 -43.13
CA GLN A 485 27.71 45.94 -44.43
C GLN A 485 26.53 46.57 -45.18
N ASP A 486 25.35 45.94 -45.13
CA ASP A 486 24.10 46.50 -45.67
C ASP A 486 23.68 47.76 -44.90
N TYR A 487 23.88 47.77 -43.57
CA TYR A 487 23.65 48.96 -42.76
C TYR A 487 24.57 50.14 -43.17
N LEU A 488 25.85 49.86 -43.46
CA LEU A 488 26.80 50.89 -43.92
C LEU A 488 26.47 51.42 -45.32
N THR A 489 26.00 50.59 -46.25
CA THR A 489 25.57 51.06 -47.59
C THR A 489 24.26 51.83 -47.54
N ILE A 490 23.31 51.44 -46.69
CA ILE A 490 22.10 52.24 -46.44
C ILE A 490 22.47 53.61 -45.84
N MET A 491 23.34 53.64 -44.83
CA MET A 491 23.80 54.89 -44.22
C MET A 491 24.59 55.79 -45.19
N SER A 492 25.44 55.23 -46.06
CA SER A 492 26.16 56.03 -47.08
C SER A 492 25.22 56.56 -48.18
N THR A 493 24.16 55.83 -48.51
CA THR A 493 23.10 56.28 -49.43
C THR A 493 22.27 57.42 -48.80
N ILE A 494 21.94 57.33 -47.51
CA ILE A 494 21.29 58.41 -46.76
C ILE A 494 22.21 59.64 -46.68
N ALA A 495 23.52 59.44 -46.42
CA ALA A 495 24.49 60.54 -46.37
C ALA A 495 24.66 61.23 -47.74
N THR A 496 24.69 60.49 -48.85
CA THR A 496 24.74 61.09 -50.19
C THR A 496 23.45 61.82 -50.55
N LEU A 497 22.28 61.31 -50.17
CA LEU A 497 21.00 62.05 -50.31
C LEU A 497 20.98 63.34 -49.48
N ALA A 498 21.50 63.31 -48.23
CA ALA A 498 21.61 64.49 -47.39
C ALA A 498 22.60 65.53 -47.98
N THR A 499 23.74 65.09 -48.53
CA THR A 499 24.71 65.97 -49.21
C THR A 499 24.17 66.53 -50.52
N ALA A 500 23.40 65.74 -51.29
CA ALA A 500 22.71 66.23 -52.48
C ALA A 500 21.64 67.27 -52.11
N TYR A 501 20.88 67.04 -51.04
CA TYR A 501 19.89 68.00 -50.53
C TYR A 501 20.53 69.30 -50.03
N THR A 502 21.63 69.25 -49.26
CA THR A 502 22.33 70.47 -48.83
C THR A 502 22.99 71.19 -50.01
N GLY A 503 23.55 70.47 -50.98
CA GLY A 503 24.02 71.05 -52.25
C GLY A 503 22.90 71.78 -52.99
N LEU A 504 21.74 71.15 -53.16
CA LEU A 504 20.55 71.79 -53.74
C LEU A 504 20.11 73.02 -52.94
N TYR A 505 20.08 72.92 -51.61
CA TYR A 505 19.71 74.01 -50.72
C TYR A 505 20.63 75.23 -50.88
N PHE A 506 21.96 75.02 -50.98
CA PHE A 506 22.91 76.10 -51.25
C PHE A 506 22.75 76.68 -52.67
N ILE A 507 22.48 75.85 -53.68
CA ILE A 507 22.24 76.31 -55.06
C ILE A 507 20.97 77.17 -55.15
N PHE A 508 19.87 76.76 -54.52
CA PHE A 508 18.58 77.46 -54.61
C PHE A 508 18.39 78.58 -53.57
N ARG A 509 19.19 78.64 -52.50
CA ARG A 509 19.06 79.64 -51.43
C ARG A 509 20.31 80.53 -51.24
N GLY A 510 21.39 80.29 -51.99
CA GLY A 510 22.66 81.03 -51.90
C GLY A 510 22.73 82.36 -52.66
N ARG A 511 21.61 82.87 -53.19
CA ARG A 511 21.53 84.18 -53.88
C ARG A 511 20.50 85.11 -53.25
N THR A 512 20.80 85.57 -52.03
CA THR A 512 20.24 86.82 -51.47
C THR A 512 21.33 87.56 -50.69
N ASN A 513 22.17 88.27 -51.43
CA ASN A 513 22.84 89.52 -51.08
C ASN A 513 23.42 90.11 -52.38
#